data_AF-A0AAC9LGJ1-F1
#
_entry.id   AF-A0AAC9LGJ1-F1
#
_cell.length_a   1.000
_cell.length_b   1.000
_cell.length_c   1.000
_cell.angle_alpha   90.00
_cell.angle_beta   90.00
_cell.angle_gamma   90.00
#
_symmetry.space_group_name_H-M   'P 1'
#
loop_
_entity.id
_entity.type
_entity.pdbx_description
1 polymer ?
#
loop_
_entity_poly.entity_id
_entity_poly.type
_entity_poly.pdbx_seq_one_letter_code
_entity_poly.pdbx_strand_id
1 'polypeptide(L)'
;MSVTEVIAQLRQAHALLTQARQAARSADAAITDGADVFAAATLGSTQPEVEQINHLARASGEDVRTAHDLLGGAQEIIDGYCHHLAGPGIGDAGGPPLVAPSTDDTTTRPPPSTGPPPTADEHTDPQIRYAEEIAELRRRGSAVNPDDVVRAERLDDGRITWIENGNDKTGMRHILLPKRVRDFEGVHIPREEIENLLFAAIRRGTVVGHCGTDRPVYEVEYLGERRRVAISTTSEGKIYGANPVSRKQKIRRALHRK
;
A
#
# COMPACT_ATOMS: atom_id res chain seq x y z
N MET A 1 -25.10 17.42 0.23
CA MET A 1 -24.05 16.53 0.76
C MET A 1 -24.73 15.57 1.72
N SER A 2 -24.59 14.26 1.51
CA SER A 2 -25.17 13.25 2.40
C SER A 2 -24.35 13.11 3.69
N VAL A 3 -24.97 12.62 4.77
CA VAL A 3 -24.25 12.33 6.03
C VAL A 3 -23.08 11.36 5.80
N THR A 4 -23.27 10.40 4.90
CA THR A 4 -22.23 9.44 4.48
C THR A 4 -21.06 10.11 3.76
N GLU A 5 -21.31 11.10 2.92
CA GLU A 5 -20.25 11.90 2.26
C GLU A 5 -19.45 12.72 3.27
N VAL A 6 -20.14 13.33 4.25
CA VAL A 6 -19.48 14.10 5.32
C VAL A 6 -18.58 13.20 6.17
N ILE A 7 -19.07 12.02 6.57
CA ILE A 7 -18.26 11.04 7.33
C ILE A 7 -17.05 10.57 6.51
N ALA A 8 -17.22 10.33 5.21
CA ALA A 8 -16.11 9.94 4.34
C ALA A 8 -15.04 11.05 4.24
N GLN A 9 -15.45 12.30 4.10
CA GLN A 9 -14.54 13.45 4.09
C GLN A 9 -13.81 13.64 5.42
N LEU A 10 -14.49 13.45 6.55
CA LEU A 10 -13.87 13.52 7.88
C LEU A 10 -12.83 12.42 8.09
N ARG A 11 -13.11 11.20 7.65
CA ARG A 11 -12.13 10.10 7.67
C ARG A 11 -10.93 10.40 6.80
N GLN A 12 -11.14 10.96 5.61
CA GLN A 12 -10.06 11.39 4.73
C GLN A 12 -9.21 12.50 5.37
N ALA A 13 -9.84 13.51 5.97
CA ALA A 13 -9.14 14.58 6.67
C ALA A 13 -8.31 14.04 7.84
N HIS A 14 -8.86 13.11 8.64
CA HIS A 14 -8.15 12.47 9.74
C HIS A 14 -6.92 11.68 9.25
N ALA A 15 -7.05 10.94 8.14
CA ALA A 15 -5.94 10.20 7.55
C ALA A 15 -4.80 11.13 7.10
N LEU A 16 -5.13 12.23 6.41
CA LEU A 16 -4.15 13.24 5.99
C LEU A 16 -3.45 13.91 7.17
N LEU A 17 -4.17 14.23 8.25
CA LEU A 17 -3.58 14.77 9.47
C LEU A 17 -2.63 13.77 10.15
N THR A 18 -2.98 12.48 10.14
CA THR A 18 -2.11 11.40 10.66
C THR A 18 -0.80 11.36 9.89
N GLN A 19 -0.88 11.38 8.55
CA GLN A 19 0.30 11.38 7.68
C GLN A 19 1.17 12.63 7.89
N ALA A 20 0.55 13.81 7.97
CA ALA A 20 1.26 15.07 8.21
C ALA A 20 1.98 15.05 9.57
N ARG A 21 1.38 14.47 10.62
CA ARG A 21 2.03 14.29 11.93
C ARG A 21 3.23 13.36 11.86
N GLN A 22 3.11 12.25 11.14
CA GLN A 22 4.24 11.33 11.00
C GLN A 22 5.39 11.97 10.21
N ALA A 23 5.07 12.76 9.18
CA ALA A 23 6.06 13.54 8.44
C ALA A 23 6.74 14.59 9.33
N ALA A 24 5.98 15.32 10.15
CA ALA A 24 6.53 16.29 11.10
C ALA A 24 7.47 15.63 12.12
N ARG A 25 7.10 14.46 12.68
CA ARG A 25 8.00 13.70 13.58
C ARG A 25 9.30 13.28 12.89
N SER A 26 9.20 12.82 11.64
CA SER A 26 10.36 12.38 10.86
C SER A 26 11.28 13.56 10.55
N ALA A 27 10.71 14.73 10.24
CA ALA A 27 11.46 15.97 10.03
C ALA A 27 12.14 16.45 11.33
N ASP A 28 11.46 16.41 12.47
CA ASP A 28 12.03 16.77 13.78
C ASP A 28 13.22 15.88 14.16
N ALA A 29 13.10 14.57 13.94
CA ALA A 29 14.20 13.62 14.13
C ALA A 29 15.39 13.95 13.22
N ALA A 30 15.15 14.19 11.93
CA ALA A 30 16.22 14.51 10.98
C ALA A 30 16.91 15.85 11.29
N ILE A 31 16.16 16.85 11.76
CA ILE A 31 16.71 18.15 12.20
C ILE A 31 17.58 17.96 13.44
N THR A 32 17.10 17.19 14.42
CA THR A 32 17.84 16.87 15.65
C THR A 32 19.13 16.12 15.33
N ASP A 33 19.06 15.04 14.57
CA ASP A 33 20.23 14.24 14.19
C ASP A 33 21.25 15.09 13.40
N GLY A 34 20.77 15.89 12.45
CA GLY A 34 21.62 16.80 11.67
C GLY A 34 22.29 17.87 12.54
N ALA A 35 21.56 18.42 13.50
CA ALA A 35 22.09 19.40 14.46
C ALA A 35 23.16 18.77 15.35
N ASP A 36 22.96 17.53 15.83
CA ASP A 36 23.93 16.81 16.66
C ASP A 36 25.22 16.51 15.90
N VAL A 37 25.12 16.04 14.65
CA VAL A 37 26.28 15.81 13.78
C VAL A 37 27.03 17.12 13.50
N PHE A 38 26.30 18.19 13.20
CA PHE A 38 26.90 19.50 12.95
C PHE A 38 27.60 20.05 14.21
N ALA A 39 26.97 19.96 15.37
CA ALA A 39 27.53 20.39 16.64
C ALA A 39 28.80 19.61 17.00
N ALA A 40 28.80 18.29 16.79
CA ALA A 40 29.98 17.46 16.99
C ALA A 40 31.13 17.83 16.02
N ALA A 41 30.81 18.09 14.75
CA ALA A 41 31.80 18.46 13.73
C ALA A 41 32.39 19.87 13.92
N THR A 42 31.66 20.75 14.60
CA THR A 42 32.05 22.15 14.82
C THR A 42 32.48 22.44 16.25
N LEU A 43 32.74 21.39 17.04
CA LEU A 43 33.14 21.50 18.44
C LEU A 43 34.38 22.40 18.60
N GLY A 44 34.24 23.47 19.38
CA GLY A 44 35.31 24.44 19.63
C GLY A 44 35.47 25.52 18.56
N SER A 45 34.62 25.53 17.53
CA SER A 45 34.59 26.62 16.55
C SER A 45 34.11 27.93 17.21
N THR A 46 34.78 29.03 16.90
CA THR A 46 34.39 30.39 17.32
C THR A 46 33.79 31.21 16.18
N GLN A 47 33.45 30.56 15.06
CA GLN A 47 32.86 31.25 13.91
C GLN A 47 31.39 31.60 14.20
N PRO A 48 30.96 32.85 13.96
CA PRO A 48 29.58 33.27 14.22
C PRO A 48 28.55 32.51 13.39
N GLU A 49 28.93 32.00 12.22
CA GLU A 49 28.09 31.18 11.35
C GLU A 49 27.69 29.85 12.01
N VAL A 50 28.58 29.26 12.83
CA VAL A 50 28.28 28.01 13.56
C VAL A 50 27.18 28.26 14.60
N GLU A 51 27.28 29.37 15.34
CA GLU A 51 26.24 29.77 16.29
C GLU A 51 24.90 30.05 15.58
N GLN A 52 24.95 30.76 14.44
CA GLN A 52 23.77 31.05 13.64
C GLN A 52 23.09 29.77 13.11
N ILE A 53 23.86 28.82 12.60
CA ILE A 53 23.32 27.53 12.10
C ILE A 53 22.67 26.74 13.24
N ASN A 54 23.33 26.66 14.41
CA ASN A 54 22.75 26.00 15.58
C ASN A 54 21.45 26.66 16.05
N HIS A 55 21.38 28.00 16.01
CA HIS A 55 20.15 28.73 16.29
C HIS A 55 19.04 28.39 15.30
N LEU A 56 19.34 28.40 13.99
CA LEU A 56 18.37 28.08 12.94
C LEU A 56 17.87 26.63 13.05
N ALA A 57 18.74 25.68 13.36
CA ALA A 57 18.36 24.28 13.56
C ALA A 57 17.37 24.13 14.72
N ARG A 58 17.62 24.79 15.86
CA ARG A 58 16.71 24.79 17.02
C ARG A 58 15.35 25.40 16.67
N ALA A 59 15.34 26.58 16.06
CA ALA A 59 14.11 27.27 15.67
C ALA A 59 13.30 26.41 14.68
N SER A 60 13.96 25.81 13.69
CA SER A 60 13.31 24.91 12.73
C SER A 60 12.69 23.69 13.41
N GLY A 61 13.37 23.09 14.39
CA GLY A 61 12.83 21.98 15.18
C GLY A 61 11.61 22.40 16.02
N GLU A 62 11.64 23.58 16.63
CA GLU A 62 10.50 24.14 17.38
C GLU A 62 9.28 24.37 16.49
N ASP A 63 9.48 24.93 15.29
CA ASP A 63 8.39 25.13 14.32
C ASP A 63 7.76 23.80 13.90
N VAL A 64 8.59 22.78 13.63
CA VAL A 64 8.10 21.44 13.24
C VAL A 64 7.35 20.75 14.37
N ARG A 65 7.82 20.86 15.62
CA ARG A 65 7.10 20.34 16.80
C ARG A 65 5.78 21.07 17.03
N THR A 66 5.76 22.39 16.88
CA THR A 66 4.53 23.19 16.95
C THR A 66 3.52 22.74 15.89
N ALA A 67 3.97 22.51 14.65
CA ALA A 67 3.12 21.98 13.59
C ALA A 67 2.59 20.58 13.94
N HIS A 68 3.41 19.70 14.50
CA HIS A 68 2.99 18.38 14.98
C HIS A 68 1.85 18.49 16.00
N ASP A 69 1.99 19.34 17.01
CA ASP A 69 1.00 19.55 18.06
C ASP A 69 -0.32 20.10 17.50
N LEU A 70 -0.26 21.11 16.63
CA LEU A 70 -1.44 21.70 15.98
C LEU A 70 -2.22 20.67 15.16
N LEU A 71 -1.51 19.83 14.40
CA LEU A 71 -2.13 18.73 13.66
C LEU A 71 -2.79 17.73 14.62
N GLY A 72 -2.24 17.52 15.81
CA GLY A 72 -2.83 16.67 16.85
C GLY A 72 -4.13 17.22 17.40
N GLY A 73 -4.15 18.51 17.74
CA GLY A 73 -5.37 19.18 18.15
C GLY A 73 -6.46 19.12 17.07
N ALA A 74 -6.09 19.22 15.79
CA ALA A 74 -7.04 19.04 14.69
C ALA A 74 -7.63 17.62 14.63
N GLN A 75 -6.82 16.58 14.89
CA GLN A 75 -7.33 15.20 14.98
C GLN A 75 -8.29 15.01 16.15
N GLU A 76 -7.94 15.53 17.33
CA GLU A 76 -8.78 15.45 18.53
C GLU A 76 -10.16 16.10 18.32
N ILE A 77 -10.22 17.20 17.57
CA ILE A 77 -11.49 17.85 17.19
C ILE A 77 -12.32 16.93 16.29
N ILE A 78 -11.70 16.29 15.29
CA ILE A 78 -12.40 15.37 14.37
C ILE A 78 -12.89 14.15 15.15
N ASP A 79 -12.05 13.55 15.98
CA ASP A 79 -12.38 12.38 16.79
C ASP A 79 -13.49 12.68 17.79
N GLY A 80 -13.42 13.84 18.46
CA GLY A 80 -14.46 14.32 19.37
C GLY A 80 -15.80 14.51 18.67
N TYR A 81 -15.80 15.08 17.46
CA TYR A 81 -17.00 15.22 16.65
C TYR A 81 -17.57 13.86 16.22
N CYS A 82 -16.73 12.94 15.74
CA CYS A 82 -17.13 11.59 15.37
C CYS A 82 -17.71 10.82 16.56
N HIS A 83 -17.11 10.94 17.75
CA HIS A 83 -17.61 10.31 18.97
C HIS A 83 -18.95 10.91 19.44
N HIS A 84 -19.14 12.22 19.29
CA HIS A 84 -20.40 12.88 19.66
C HIS A 84 -21.54 12.52 18.71
N LEU A 85 -21.26 12.36 17.40
CA LEU A 85 -22.25 11.91 16.41
C LEU A 85 -22.61 10.43 16.53
N ALA A 86 -21.67 9.58 16.98
CA ALA A 86 -21.92 8.15 17.14
C ALA A 86 -22.80 7.81 18.35
N GLY A 87 -22.93 8.72 19.34
CA GLY A 87 -23.69 8.52 20.57
C GLY A 87 -23.14 7.40 21.48
N PRO A 88 -23.40 7.42 22.81
CA PRO A 88 -23.10 6.26 23.65
C PRO A 88 -24.19 5.20 23.45
N GLY A 89 -23.88 4.14 22.69
CA GLY A 89 -24.62 2.88 22.74
C GLY A 89 -24.96 2.27 21.39
N ILE A 90 -24.13 1.32 20.96
CA ILE A 90 -24.56 -0.02 20.52
C ILE A 90 -23.47 -0.99 20.99
N GLY A 91 -23.70 -1.68 22.11
CA GLY A 91 -22.77 -2.68 22.62
C GLY A 91 -22.91 -3.07 24.09
N ASP A 92 -24.07 -2.90 24.73
CA ASP A 92 -24.35 -3.60 25.98
C ASP A 92 -25.83 -3.96 26.09
N ALA A 93 -26.15 -5.21 25.74
CA ALA A 93 -27.39 -5.89 26.10
C ALA A 93 -27.20 -7.39 25.81
N GLY A 94 -26.75 -8.15 26.81
CA GLY A 94 -26.76 -9.61 26.68
C GLY A 94 -25.99 -10.42 27.72
N GLY A 95 -26.22 -10.20 29.00
CA GLY A 95 -25.97 -11.24 30.01
C GLY A 95 -26.90 -11.08 31.21
N PRO A 96 -27.02 -12.06 32.12
CA PRO A 96 -26.66 -13.50 32.05
C PRO A 96 -27.81 -14.39 32.63
N PRO A 97 -27.61 -15.70 32.95
CA PRO A 97 -27.00 -16.04 34.23
C PRO A 97 -26.05 -17.26 34.24
N LEU A 98 -25.19 -17.27 35.26
CA LEU A 98 -24.32 -18.36 35.73
C LEU A 98 -25.05 -19.70 35.91
N VAL A 99 -24.38 -20.81 35.53
CA VAL A 99 -24.23 -22.03 36.36
C VAL A 99 -22.84 -22.66 36.09
N ALA A 100 -22.27 -23.25 37.15
CA ALA A 100 -20.87 -23.57 37.41
C ALA A 100 -20.37 -24.94 36.82
N PRO A 101 -19.14 -25.41 37.13
CA PRO A 101 -18.29 -26.25 36.27
C PRO A 101 -18.44 -27.77 36.49
N SER A 102 -17.99 -28.58 35.51
CA SER A 102 -17.50 -29.95 35.73
C SER A 102 -16.69 -30.50 34.54
N THR A 103 -15.86 -31.48 34.90
CA THR A 103 -14.61 -32.03 34.36
C THR A 103 -14.72 -33.09 33.26
N ASP A 104 -13.62 -33.27 32.51
CA ASP A 104 -13.15 -34.46 31.73
C ASP A 104 -14.10 -35.00 30.63
N ASP A 105 -13.71 -35.47 29.43
CA ASP A 105 -12.49 -36.15 28.96
C ASP A 105 -12.52 -36.21 27.40
N THR A 106 -11.34 -36.44 26.81
CA THR A 106 -11.06 -37.15 25.55
C THR A 106 -11.23 -36.43 24.18
N THR A 107 -10.08 -35.98 23.68
CA THR A 107 -9.50 -36.32 22.36
C THR A 107 -10.42 -36.28 21.13
N THR A 108 -10.22 -35.28 20.26
CA THR A 108 -9.75 -35.45 18.86
C THR A 108 -9.43 -34.06 18.27
N ARG A 109 -8.14 -33.78 18.10
CA ARG A 109 -7.58 -32.56 17.49
C ARG A 109 -7.47 -32.76 15.97
N PRO A 110 -8.04 -31.89 15.11
CA PRO A 110 -7.61 -31.78 13.71
C PRO A 110 -6.26 -31.04 13.64
N PRO A 111 -5.43 -31.28 12.62
CA PRO A 111 -4.09 -30.72 12.53
C PRO A 111 -4.10 -29.19 12.37
N PRO A 112 -3.05 -28.48 12.82
CA PRO A 112 -2.95 -27.04 12.63
C PRO A 112 -2.78 -26.71 11.14
N SER A 113 -3.64 -25.83 10.64
CA SER A 113 -3.52 -25.24 9.32
C SER A 113 -2.21 -24.45 9.26
N THR A 114 -1.24 -24.94 8.49
CA THR A 114 0.03 -24.25 8.18
C THR A 114 -0.20 -23.21 7.08
N GLY A 115 -1.05 -22.23 7.36
CA GLY A 115 -1.02 -20.95 6.65
C GLY A 115 0.01 -20.04 7.33
N PRO A 116 0.82 -19.26 6.58
CA PRO A 116 1.56 -18.17 7.20
C PRO A 116 0.54 -17.24 7.91
N PRO A 117 0.89 -16.67 9.08
CA PRO A 117 -0.01 -15.75 9.77
C PRO A 117 -0.32 -14.58 8.84
N PRO A 118 -1.57 -14.07 8.81
CA PRO A 118 -1.83 -12.80 8.14
C PRO A 118 -0.97 -11.75 8.82
N THR A 119 0.01 -11.22 8.07
CA THR A 119 0.85 -10.10 8.51
C THR A 119 -0.04 -8.93 8.88
N ALA A 120 0.20 -8.33 10.04
CA ALA A 120 -0.60 -7.33 10.72
C ALA A 120 -0.69 -5.94 10.03
N ASP A 121 -0.74 -5.87 8.70
CA ASP A 121 -0.70 -4.64 7.89
C ASP A 121 -1.76 -4.60 6.76
N GLU A 122 -2.91 -5.27 6.92
CA GLU A 122 -3.98 -5.23 5.90
C GLU A 122 -4.77 -3.91 5.85
N HIS A 123 -4.53 -2.98 6.79
CA HIS A 123 -5.25 -1.70 6.88
C HIS A 123 -4.35 -0.45 6.86
N THR A 124 -3.08 -0.59 6.50
CA THR A 124 -2.19 0.57 6.29
C THR A 124 -2.42 1.11 4.88
N ASP A 125 -2.71 2.42 4.78
CA ASP A 125 -2.87 3.14 3.50
C ASP A 125 -1.74 2.75 2.53
N PRO A 126 -2.04 2.31 1.28
CA PRO A 126 -1.04 1.98 0.28
C PRO A 126 0.06 3.04 0.13
N GLN A 127 -0.26 4.33 0.25
CA GLN A 127 0.72 5.41 0.16
C GLN A 127 1.77 5.35 1.28
N ILE A 128 1.36 4.95 2.49
CA ILE A 128 2.25 4.75 3.64
C ILE A 128 3.01 3.44 3.47
N ARG A 129 2.29 2.38 3.09
CA ARG A 129 2.86 1.03 2.94
C ARG A 129 3.98 0.96 1.89
N TYR A 130 3.85 1.73 0.81
CA TYR A 130 4.81 1.76 -0.31
C TYR A 130 5.58 3.08 -0.40
N ALA A 131 5.72 3.81 0.71
CA ALA A 131 6.29 5.16 0.71
C ALA A 131 7.73 5.19 0.15
N GLU A 132 8.54 4.19 0.46
CA GLU A 132 9.93 4.08 -0.03
C GLU A 132 9.99 3.83 -1.54
N GLU A 133 9.18 2.90 -2.06
CA GLU A 133 9.07 2.61 -3.48
C GLU A 133 8.56 3.84 -4.25
N ILE A 134 7.53 4.51 -3.72
CA ILE A 134 6.96 5.72 -4.31
C ILE A 134 8.00 6.84 -4.35
N ALA A 135 8.75 7.05 -3.27
CA ALA A 135 9.80 8.06 -3.21
C ALA A 135 10.92 7.77 -4.22
N GLU A 136 11.29 6.49 -4.38
CA GLU A 136 12.30 6.10 -5.36
C GLU A 136 11.81 6.27 -6.80
N LEU A 137 10.58 5.86 -7.11
CA LEU A 137 9.96 6.09 -8.42
C LEU A 137 9.98 7.58 -8.77
N ARG A 138 9.62 8.46 -7.82
CA ARG A 138 9.70 9.92 -8.01
C ARG A 138 11.13 10.42 -8.25
N ARG A 139 12.12 9.92 -7.50
CA ARG A 139 13.53 10.28 -7.72
C ARG A 139 14.03 9.87 -9.10
N ARG A 140 13.53 8.75 -9.64
CA ARG A 140 13.83 8.27 -10.99
C ARG A 140 13.07 9.03 -12.09
N GLY A 141 12.19 9.98 -11.74
CA GLY A 141 11.39 10.76 -12.69
C GLY A 141 10.13 10.04 -13.20
N SER A 142 9.75 8.90 -12.59
CA SER A 142 8.55 8.18 -12.97
C SER A 142 7.29 8.97 -12.61
N ALA A 143 6.30 8.91 -13.51
CA ALA A 143 4.99 9.57 -13.32
C ALA A 143 4.07 8.76 -12.38
N VAL A 144 4.56 8.46 -11.17
CA VAL A 144 3.80 7.79 -10.11
C VAL A 144 2.89 8.81 -9.40
N ASN A 145 1.62 8.45 -9.23
CA ASN A 145 0.70 9.18 -8.36
C ASN A 145 0.54 8.42 -7.02
N PRO A 146 1.16 8.88 -5.91
CA PRO A 146 1.12 8.17 -4.64
C PRO A 146 -0.29 7.87 -4.13
N ASP A 147 -1.19 8.83 -4.29
CA ASP A 147 -2.56 8.74 -3.76
C ASP A 147 -3.40 7.74 -4.57
N ASP A 148 -2.91 7.32 -5.72
CA ASP A 148 -3.56 6.35 -6.59
C ASP A 148 -2.88 4.98 -6.57
N VAL A 149 -1.74 4.80 -5.89
CA VAL A 149 -1.04 3.52 -5.81
C VAL A 149 -1.91 2.52 -5.05
N VAL A 150 -2.17 1.38 -5.67
CA VAL A 150 -2.84 0.25 -5.02
C VAL A 150 -1.80 -0.70 -4.45
N ARG A 151 -0.73 -0.97 -5.22
CA ARG A 151 0.39 -1.80 -4.81
C ARG A 151 1.67 -1.44 -5.53
N ALA A 152 2.78 -1.50 -4.83
CA ALA A 152 4.12 -1.48 -5.40
C ALA A 152 4.96 -2.62 -4.82
N GLU A 153 5.86 -3.17 -5.61
CA GLU A 153 6.81 -4.18 -5.17
C GLU A 153 8.16 -3.97 -5.82
N ARG A 154 9.21 -4.12 -5.01
CA ARG A 154 10.58 -4.28 -5.49
C ARG A 154 10.82 -5.72 -5.92
N LEU A 155 11.29 -5.88 -7.15
CA LEU A 155 11.72 -7.15 -7.72
C LEU A 155 13.16 -7.45 -7.32
N ASP A 156 13.56 -8.71 -7.44
CA ASP A 156 14.90 -9.18 -7.05
C ASP A 156 16.03 -8.53 -7.89
N ASP A 157 15.70 -7.98 -9.05
CA ASP A 157 16.63 -7.23 -9.92
C ASP A 157 16.70 -5.71 -9.60
N GLY A 158 16.05 -5.27 -8.54
CA GLY A 158 16.04 -3.87 -8.10
C GLY A 158 15.08 -2.95 -8.87
N ARG A 159 14.31 -3.47 -9.84
CA ARG A 159 13.21 -2.74 -10.47
C ARG A 159 12.01 -2.68 -9.53
N ILE A 160 11.23 -1.61 -9.64
CA ILE A 160 9.97 -1.45 -8.92
C ILE A 160 8.84 -1.64 -9.91
N THR A 161 7.93 -2.56 -9.62
CA THR A 161 6.68 -2.73 -10.36
C THR A 161 5.55 -2.20 -9.50
N TRP A 162 4.62 -1.44 -10.09
CA TRP A 162 3.48 -0.91 -9.35
C TRP A 162 2.22 -0.85 -10.19
N ILE A 163 1.08 -0.72 -9.53
CA ILE A 163 -0.22 -0.48 -10.15
C ILE A 163 -0.95 0.62 -9.39
N GLU A 164 -1.62 1.49 -10.14
CA GLU A 164 -2.48 2.56 -9.63
C GLU A 164 -3.96 2.23 -9.92
N ASN A 165 -4.93 2.87 -9.22
CA ASN A 165 -6.35 2.60 -9.50
C ASN A 165 -6.69 2.96 -10.94
N GLY A 166 -6.20 4.10 -11.43
CA GLY A 166 -6.44 4.57 -12.78
C GLY A 166 -7.92 4.82 -13.06
N ASN A 167 -8.38 4.40 -14.23
CA ASN A 167 -9.74 4.64 -14.72
C ASN A 167 -10.25 3.43 -15.53
N ASP A 168 -11.34 3.61 -16.27
CA ASP A 168 -11.94 2.57 -17.11
C ASP A 168 -11.08 2.15 -18.31
N LYS A 169 -10.00 2.88 -18.62
CA LYS A 169 -9.07 2.60 -19.74
C LYS A 169 -7.71 2.07 -19.30
N THR A 170 -7.27 2.34 -18.07
CA THR A 170 -5.95 1.96 -17.54
C THR A 170 -5.98 1.69 -16.04
N GLY A 171 -5.05 0.87 -15.55
CA GLY A 171 -4.85 0.62 -14.11
C GLY A 171 -5.81 -0.41 -13.54
N MET A 172 -5.90 -0.48 -12.21
CA MET A 172 -6.69 -1.51 -11.52
C MET A 172 -8.18 -1.46 -11.90
N ARG A 173 -8.78 -0.27 -12.01
CA ARG A 173 -10.19 -0.11 -12.41
C ARG A 173 -10.48 -0.68 -13.79
N HIS A 174 -9.55 -0.55 -14.74
CA HIS A 174 -9.67 -1.15 -16.06
C HIS A 174 -9.61 -2.68 -16.01
N ILE A 175 -8.67 -3.22 -15.21
CA ILE A 175 -8.50 -4.67 -15.03
C ILE A 175 -9.72 -5.29 -14.34
N LEU A 176 -10.34 -4.54 -13.43
CA LEU A 176 -11.48 -4.96 -12.63
C LEU A 176 -12.85 -4.64 -13.25
N LEU A 177 -12.89 -4.23 -14.53
CA LEU A 177 -14.15 -4.05 -15.25
C LEU A 177 -14.95 -5.36 -15.27
N PRO A 178 -16.30 -5.34 -15.18
CA PRO A 178 -17.12 -6.56 -15.05
C PRO A 178 -16.85 -7.62 -16.12
N LYS A 179 -16.63 -7.20 -17.37
CA LYS A 179 -16.27 -8.14 -18.46
C LYS A 179 -14.92 -8.81 -18.22
N ARG A 180 -13.92 -8.08 -17.74
CA ARG A 180 -12.56 -8.57 -17.50
C ARG A 180 -12.53 -9.54 -16.32
N VAL A 181 -13.25 -9.20 -15.25
CA VAL A 181 -13.41 -10.09 -14.09
C VAL A 181 -14.03 -11.42 -14.53
N ARG A 182 -15.09 -11.41 -15.35
CA ARG A 182 -15.65 -12.65 -15.92
C ARG A 182 -14.65 -13.45 -16.75
N ASP A 183 -13.77 -12.79 -17.50
CA ASP A 183 -12.71 -13.48 -18.25
C ASP A 183 -11.75 -14.21 -17.28
N PHE A 184 -11.40 -13.59 -16.14
CA PHE A 184 -10.54 -14.19 -15.09
C PHE A 184 -11.26 -15.31 -14.33
N GLU A 185 -12.52 -15.11 -13.95
CA GLU A 185 -13.35 -16.13 -13.30
C GLU A 185 -13.54 -17.36 -14.20
N GLY A 186 -13.65 -17.15 -15.52
CA GLY A 186 -13.71 -18.22 -16.52
C GLY A 186 -12.45 -19.09 -16.59
N VAL A 187 -11.34 -18.62 -16.01
CA VAL A 187 -10.12 -19.42 -15.79
C VAL A 187 -9.85 -19.69 -14.31
N HIS A 188 -10.88 -19.63 -13.47
CA HIS A 188 -10.86 -19.94 -12.03
C HIS A 188 -9.96 -19.02 -11.19
N ILE A 189 -9.88 -17.74 -11.57
CA ILE A 189 -9.25 -16.70 -10.76
C ILE A 189 -10.35 -15.75 -10.26
N PRO A 190 -10.67 -15.78 -8.95
CA PRO A 190 -11.68 -14.86 -8.41
C PRO A 190 -11.15 -13.43 -8.39
N ARG A 191 -12.05 -12.46 -8.28
CA ARG A 191 -11.76 -11.02 -8.40
C ARG A 191 -10.64 -10.57 -7.45
N GLU A 192 -10.71 -11.01 -6.20
CA GLU A 192 -9.78 -10.69 -5.12
C GLU A 192 -8.35 -11.22 -5.38
N GLU A 193 -8.21 -12.28 -6.17
CA GLU A 193 -6.93 -12.91 -6.47
C GLU A 193 -6.26 -12.32 -7.72
N ILE A 194 -6.96 -11.47 -8.48
CA ILE A 194 -6.43 -10.90 -9.72
C ILE A 194 -5.14 -10.13 -9.45
N GLU A 195 -5.13 -9.23 -8.47
CA GLU A 195 -3.93 -8.44 -8.13
C GLU A 195 -2.76 -9.33 -7.73
N ASN A 196 -2.98 -10.26 -6.80
CA ASN A 196 -1.96 -11.18 -6.33
C ASN A 196 -1.38 -12.02 -7.47
N LEU A 197 -2.22 -12.47 -8.41
CA LEU A 197 -1.77 -13.16 -9.63
C LEU A 197 -0.86 -12.29 -10.50
N LEU A 198 -1.15 -10.98 -10.66
CA LEU A 198 -0.33 -10.09 -11.48
C LEU A 198 1.09 -9.98 -10.91
N PHE A 199 1.19 -9.71 -9.61
CA PHE A 199 2.49 -9.58 -8.94
C PHE A 199 3.24 -10.92 -8.88
N ALA A 200 2.53 -12.03 -8.63
CA ALA A 200 3.11 -13.37 -8.73
C ALA A 200 3.67 -13.66 -10.13
N ALA A 201 2.94 -13.31 -11.18
CA ALA A 201 3.35 -13.53 -12.56
C ALA A 201 4.57 -12.70 -12.96
N ILE A 202 4.66 -11.44 -12.50
CA ILE A 202 5.81 -10.59 -12.79
C ILE A 202 7.03 -11.03 -11.98
N ARG A 203 6.84 -11.39 -10.71
CA ARG A 203 7.94 -11.76 -9.82
C ARG A 203 8.52 -13.15 -10.12
N ARG A 204 7.66 -14.14 -10.37
CA ARG A 204 8.06 -15.56 -10.46
C ARG A 204 7.72 -16.20 -11.81
N GLY A 205 6.91 -15.55 -12.62
CA GLY A 205 6.46 -16.09 -13.89
C GLY A 205 7.54 -16.04 -14.96
N THR A 206 7.41 -16.92 -15.95
CA THR A 206 8.26 -16.95 -17.14
C THR A 206 7.49 -16.38 -18.33
N VAL A 207 8.13 -15.51 -19.12
CA VAL A 207 7.52 -15.03 -20.38
C VAL A 207 7.52 -16.16 -21.40
N VAL A 208 6.34 -16.63 -21.80
CA VAL A 208 6.15 -17.75 -22.73
C VAL A 208 5.76 -17.31 -24.15
N GLY A 209 5.52 -16.02 -24.34
CA GLY A 209 5.19 -15.42 -25.63
C GLY A 209 4.54 -14.06 -25.47
N HIS A 210 3.89 -13.59 -26.53
CA HIS A 210 3.29 -12.27 -26.61
C HIS A 210 1.88 -12.32 -27.23
N CYS A 211 1.00 -11.43 -26.76
CA CYS A 211 -0.37 -11.20 -27.22
C CYS A 211 -0.53 -9.77 -27.77
N GLY A 212 -1.53 -9.53 -28.61
CA GLY A 212 -1.73 -8.20 -29.21
C GLY A 212 -0.54 -7.81 -30.09
N THR A 213 0.00 -6.61 -29.94
CA THR A 213 1.18 -6.11 -30.67
C THR A 213 2.49 -6.61 -30.06
N ASP A 214 2.63 -6.55 -28.75
CA ASP A 214 3.91 -6.75 -28.04
C ASP A 214 3.73 -7.14 -26.57
N ARG A 215 2.51 -7.41 -26.12
CA ARG A 215 2.22 -7.60 -24.70
C ARG A 215 2.74 -8.95 -24.20
N PRO A 216 3.67 -9.01 -23.23
CA PRO A 216 4.20 -10.26 -22.73
C PRO A 216 3.12 -11.09 -22.03
N VAL A 217 3.18 -12.40 -22.27
CA VAL A 217 2.36 -13.42 -21.62
C VAL A 217 3.24 -14.18 -20.64
N TYR A 218 2.94 -14.00 -19.36
CA TYR A 218 3.59 -14.70 -18.27
C TYR A 218 2.88 -16.02 -18.00
N GLU A 219 3.65 -17.06 -17.74
CA GLU A 219 3.17 -18.32 -17.19
C GLU A 219 3.71 -18.49 -15.77
N VAL A 220 2.83 -18.78 -14.82
CA VAL A 220 3.15 -18.90 -13.40
C VAL A 220 2.29 -19.98 -12.76
N GLU A 221 2.83 -20.69 -11.79
CA GLU A 221 2.04 -21.56 -10.92
C GLU A 221 1.36 -20.71 -9.85
N TYR A 222 0.02 -20.73 -9.84
CA TYR A 222 -0.79 -19.89 -8.97
C TYR A 222 -2.08 -20.62 -8.59
N LEU A 223 -2.38 -20.68 -7.29
CA LEU A 223 -3.47 -21.48 -6.71
C LEU A 223 -3.42 -22.96 -7.17
N GLY A 224 -2.24 -23.56 -7.19
CA GLY A 224 -2.03 -24.97 -7.55
C GLY A 224 -2.17 -25.31 -9.03
N GLU A 225 -2.38 -24.31 -9.91
CA GLU A 225 -2.51 -24.51 -11.34
C GLU A 225 -1.53 -23.63 -12.13
N ARG A 226 -1.12 -24.10 -13.32
CA ARG A 226 -0.34 -23.29 -14.26
C ARG A 226 -1.27 -22.30 -14.96
N ARG A 227 -1.16 -21.02 -14.59
CA ARG A 227 -1.92 -19.90 -15.14
C ARG A 227 -1.11 -19.17 -16.20
N ARG A 228 -1.80 -18.56 -17.17
CA ARG A 228 -1.20 -17.59 -18.11
C ARG A 228 -1.94 -16.28 -18.05
N VAL A 229 -1.18 -15.20 -17.95
CA VAL A 229 -1.72 -13.83 -17.90
C VAL A 229 -0.89 -12.94 -18.81
N ALA A 230 -1.56 -12.21 -19.69
CA ALA A 230 -0.93 -11.15 -20.46
C ALA A 230 -0.96 -9.88 -19.60
N ILE A 231 0.21 -9.26 -19.38
CA ILE A 231 0.34 -8.07 -18.54
C ILE A 231 0.97 -6.97 -19.37
N SER A 232 0.35 -5.80 -19.33
CA SER A 232 0.82 -4.59 -19.99
C SER A 232 1.49 -3.70 -18.97
N THR A 233 2.78 -3.43 -19.17
CA THR A 233 3.59 -2.54 -18.33
C THR A 233 4.20 -1.42 -19.15
N THR A 234 4.43 -0.25 -18.54
CA THR A 234 5.33 0.75 -19.12
C THR A 234 6.78 0.27 -19.02
N SER A 235 7.71 0.95 -19.70
CA SER A 235 9.16 0.69 -19.57
C SER A 235 9.68 0.89 -18.14
N GLU A 236 8.97 1.69 -17.34
CA GLU A 236 9.32 2.01 -15.96
C GLU A 236 8.83 0.96 -14.96
N GLY A 237 7.84 0.13 -15.33
CA GLY A 237 7.29 -0.92 -14.46
C GLY A 237 5.83 -0.71 -14.02
N LYS A 238 5.15 0.33 -14.51
CA LYS A 238 3.73 0.59 -14.20
C LYS A 238 2.83 -0.40 -14.93
N ILE A 239 2.06 -1.19 -14.20
CA ILE A 239 1.00 -2.03 -14.77
C ILE A 239 -0.19 -1.16 -15.15
N TYR A 240 -0.63 -1.25 -16.39
CA TYR A 240 -1.81 -0.51 -16.87
C TYR A 240 -2.92 -1.41 -17.42
N GLY A 241 -2.68 -2.72 -17.54
CA GLY A 241 -3.72 -3.67 -17.92
C GLY A 241 -3.29 -5.13 -17.76
N ALA A 242 -4.26 -6.01 -17.53
CA ALA A 242 -4.08 -7.48 -17.46
C ALA A 242 -5.24 -8.18 -18.20
N ASN A 243 -4.98 -9.35 -18.81
CA ASN A 243 -6.02 -10.27 -19.28
C ASN A 243 -5.55 -11.72 -19.06
N PRO A 244 -6.44 -12.64 -18.68
CA PRO A 244 -6.09 -14.05 -18.68
C PRO A 244 -5.89 -14.53 -20.12
N VAL A 245 -5.01 -15.52 -20.30
CA VAL A 245 -4.76 -16.16 -21.59
C VAL A 245 -5.04 -17.64 -21.43
N SER A 246 -5.96 -18.17 -22.22
CA SER A 246 -6.20 -19.61 -22.23
C SER A 246 -4.95 -20.35 -22.69
N ARG A 247 -4.63 -21.48 -22.06
CA ARG A 247 -3.51 -22.33 -22.50
C ARG A 247 -3.69 -22.87 -23.92
N LYS A 248 -4.93 -22.93 -24.42
CA LYS A 248 -5.27 -23.33 -25.79
C LYS A 248 -5.06 -22.21 -26.81
N GLN A 249 -4.97 -20.96 -26.35
CA GLN A 249 -4.79 -19.80 -27.22
C GLN A 249 -3.38 -19.78 -27.80
N LYS A 250 -3.29 -19.58 -29.12
CA LYS A 250 -2.00 -19.41 -29.80
C LYS A 250 -1.39 -18.07 -29.38
N ILE A 251 -0.16 -18.12 -28.86
CA ILE A 251 0.66 -16.95 -28.50
C ILE A 251 1.87 -16.86 -29.42
N ARG A 252 2.34 -15.65 -29.71
CA ARG A 252 3.53 -15.44 -30.54
C ARG A 252 4.78 -15.64 -29.67
N ARG A 253 5.58 -16.67 -29.95
CA ARG A 253 6.76 -17.01 -29.14
C ARG A 253 7.91 -16.00 -29.27
N ALA A 254 8.02 -15.32 -30.41
CA ALA A 254 9.03 -14.29 -30.65
C ALA A 254 8.34 -12.95 -30.97
N LEU A 255 8.90 -11.84 -30.47
CA LEU A 255 8.42 -10.49 -30.75
C LEU A 255 8.60 -10.13 -32.24
N HIS A 256 9.67 -10.65 -32.85
CA HIS A 256 9.99 -10.49 -34.27
C HIS A 256 10.09 -11.87 -34.93
N ARG A 257 9.35 -12.09 -36.03
CA ARG A 257 9.75 -13.12 -37.01
C ARG A 257 10.98 -12.56 -37.73
N LYS A 258 12.10 -13.29 -37.69
CA LYS A 258 13.20 -13.05 -38.63
C LYS A 258 12.72 -13.31 -40.04
#